data_AF-A0A3L6N233-F1
#
_entry.id   AF-A0A3L6N233-F1
#
_cell.length_a   1.000
_cell.length_b   1.000
_cell.length_c   1.000
_cell.angle_alpha   90.00
_cell.angle_beta   90.00
_cell.angle_gamma   90.00
#
_symmetry.space_group_name_H-M   'P 1'
#
loop_
_entity.id
_entity.type
_entity.pdbx_description
1 polymer ?
#
loop_
_entity_poly.entity_id
_entity_poly.type
_entity_poly.pdbx_seq_one_letter_code
_entity_poly.pdbx_strand_id
1 'polypeptide(L)'
;MTQQRLPFVKWSQRRESSISVDFSDYSGQHLHSPDESETPKSRPCTASTTSSIKPRTSWIFSHMPDEEIETRYYNERTGKEEWRCKHCDRTYACSGGTAAPAKHLTDPPPDGHGLPRGAPRTTKVTTIRTILERARAVAEENPHKRRRLNDQPGDSINPDQLEVLYVRFITACSLPFRLVECPEFRALLAYINKDVDTWLPDTHETIRKWIMRQYEDQKEKVKQRIQSAKSRIHISCDLWTSPNSLANLGIVAHYVTEDGQLEHHVLALKDIDSEHDGSHLAVAVLNVVDEWGFASKLGYFVMDNAGNNDTMMRSLSLGLLRRYDIQYDLRDAIDGYFNKWMESDCAGDELSPEDWVILEKVKSFLEKLKMTTKALESSFATLDNVLLAMDFVLAQFEAGKEATMNDPVMAPMYNSGWAKLDKYYRLTEESPAYVAAIVLHPSHKWHYIQENWKEEWIEPSKKLIETLWNEYKPMEPPLPLCEVPSTTTNEFLNWRNKHLQPSLTMDEYERYCNSERVYGFTSALAWWLEETQQKTYPNLSKMAVDILSIPAMSAEPERLFSGAKITITDRRNRLGSDIIEALECFKSWCGIRDFQGDEI
;
A
#
# COMPACT_ATOMS: atom_id res chain seq x y z
N MET A 1 17.73 -25.47 -14.65
CA MET A 1 17.04 -26.73 -14.32
C MET A 1 15.58 -26.52 -14.63
N THR A 2 15.09 -27.19 -15.66
CA THR A 2 13.71 -27.12 -16.13
C THR A 2 12.77 -27.56 -15.01
N GLN A 3 11.85 -26.69 -14.58
CA GLN A 3 10.81 -27.03 -13.60
C GLN A 3 9.92 -28.15 -14.16
N GLN A 4 10.25 -29.40 -13.84
CA GLN A 4 9.41 -30.54 -14.15
C GLN A 4 8.51 -30.82 -12.94
N ARG A 5 7.22 -30.48 -13.06
CA ARG A 5 6.19 -31.06 -12.19
C ARG A 5 6.12 -32.57 -12.46
N LEU A 6 6.47 -33.40 -11.48
CA LEU A 6 6.27 -34.85 -11.54
C LEU A 6 4.75 -35.18 -11.61
N PRO A 7 4.34 -36.21 -12.37
CA PRO A 7 2.94 -36.60 -12.48
C PRO A 7 2.42 -37.26 -11.19
N PHE A 8 1.15 -36.94 -10.89
CA PHE A 8 0.38 -37.34 -9.70
C PHE A 8 0.14 -38.86 -9.65
N VAL A 9 0.55 -39.53 -8.55
CA VAL A 9 0.17 -40.93 -8.26
C VAL A 9 -1.06 -40.93 -7.35
N LYS A 10 -2.17 -41.48 -7.85
CA LYS A 10 -3.39 -41.74 -7.06
C LYS A 10 -3.09 -42.67 -5.89
N TRP A 11 -3.46 -42.28 -4.67
CA TRP A 11 -3.61 -43.22 -3.54
C TRP A 11 -5.04 -43.17 -3.00
N SER A 12 -5.56 -44.38 -2.80
CA SER A 12 -6.96 -44.74 -2.53
C SER A 12 -7.35 -44.63 -1.05
N GLN A 13 -8.64 -44.34 -0.84
CA GLN A 13 -9.40 -44.43 0.42
C GLN A 13 -9.08 -45.66 1.30
N ARG A 14 -8.97 -45.43 2.62
CA ARG A 14 -9.50 -46.27 3.73
C ARG A 14 -9.25 -45.53 5.06
N ARG A 15 -10.28 -45.09 5.77
CA ARG A 15 -11.18 -45.77 6.74
C ARG A 15 -10.76 -45.44 8.18
N GLU A 16 -11.70 -44.79 8.85
CA GLU A 16 -11.75 -44.54 10.29
C GLU A 16 -11.70 -45.85 11.09
N SER A 17 -11.00 -45.82 12.23
CA SER A 17 -11.32 -46.69 13.36
C SER A 17 -10.85 -46.05 14.66
N SER A 18 -11.85 -45.71 15.46
CA SER A 18 -11.85 -45.33 16.88
C SER A 18 -11.28 -46.42 17.79
N ILE A 19 -10.46 -46.02 18.77
CA ILE A 19 -10.13 -46.85 19.94
C ILE A 19 -10.24 -45.96 21.20
N SER A 20 -11.15 -46.36 22.08
CA SER A 20 -11.40 -45.89 23.44
C SER A 20 -10.59 -46.71 24.44
N VAL A 21 -9.97 -46.09 25.45
CA VAL A 21 -9.61 -46.79 26.70
C VAL A 21 -9.67 -45.84 27.91
N ASP A 22 -10.41 -46.28 28.93
CA ASP A 22 -10.56 -45.73 30.29
C ASP A 22 -9.26 -45.66 31.09
N PHE A 23 -9.19 -44.72 32.04
CA PHE A 23 -8.27 -44.79 33.18
C PHE A 23 -9.01 -44.52 34.49
N SER A 24 -9.11 -45.55 35.32
CA SER A 24 -9.48 -45.50 36.73
C SER A 24 -8.24 -45.72 37.61
N ASP A 25 -8.27 -45.06 38.77
CA ASP A 25 -7.48 -45.31 39.99
C ASP A 25 -5.99 -44.94 39.98
N TYR A 26 -5.61 -43.95 40.81
CA TYR A 26 -4.95 -44.23 42.10
C TYR A 26 -4.74 -42.95 42.93
N SER A 27 -4.95 -43.11 44.24
CA SER A 27 -4.90 -42.11 45.30
C SER A 27 -3.57 -42.10 46.07
N GLY A 28 -3.13 -40.91 46.53
CA GLY A 28 -2.75 -40.72 47.95
C GLY A 28 -1.27 -40.51 48.36
N GLN A 29 -1.06 -39.36 49.04
CA GLN A 29 -0.29 -39.15 50.30
C GLN A 29 1.18 -38.64 50.29
N HIS A 30 1.32 -37.34 50.56
CA HIS A 30 1.90 -36.67 51.75
C HIS A 30 3.30 -36.98 52.38
N LEU A 31 3.99 -35.85 52.66
CA LEU A 31 4.77 -35.44 53.88
C LEU A 31 6.28 -35.80 54.00
N HIS A 32 7.17 -34.77 53.95
CA HIS A 32 7.90 -34.17 55.11
C HIS A 32 9.18 -33.36 54.72
N SER A 33 9.36 -32.20 55.36
CA SER A 33 10.64 -31.47 55.60
C SER A 33 11.12 -31.70 57.04
N PRO A 34 12.41 -31.49 57.41
CA PRO A 34 12.98 -30.17 57.88
C PRO A 34 14.48 -29.98 57.44
N ASP A 35 15.14 -28.81 57.32
CA ASP A 35 15.46 -27.59 58.10
C ASP A 35 16.78 -27.62 58.92
N GLU A 36 17.42 -26.44 59.04
CA GLU A 36 18.63 -25.97 59.78
C GLU A 36 20.02 -26.20 59.11
N SER A 37 20.91 -25.24 58.77
CA SER A 37 21.35 -23.89 59.19
C SER A 37 22.64 -23.88 60.04
N GLU A 38 23.73 -23.25 59.56
CA GLU A 38 24.66 -22.37 60.33
C GLU A 38 25.79 -21.77 59.44
N THR A 39 26.40 -20.68 59.90
CA THR A 39 26.98 -19.54 59.14
C THR A 39 28.53 -19.38 59.35
N PRO A 40 29.20 -18.19 59.26
CA PRO A 40 29.60 -17.36 58.11
C PRO A 40 31.11 -16.95 58.09
N LYS A 41 31.72 -16.55 56.95
CA LYS A 41 32.91 -15.66 56.95
C LYS A 41 33.06 -14.73 55.72
N SER A 42 33.08 -13.42 56.03
CA SER A 42 33.83 -12.27 55.45
C SER A 42 33.69 -11.81 53.97
N ARG A 43 33.27 -10.54 53.81
CA ARG A 43 33.36 -9.67 52.63
C ARG A 43 34.81 -9.23 52.30
N PRO A 44 35.04 -8.70 51.08
CA PRO A 44 35.32 -7.25 50.97
C PRO A 44 34.55 -6.51 49.86
N CYS A 45 34.42 -5.18 50.01
CA CYS A 45 33.85 -4.22 49.06
C CYS A 45 34.82 -3.83 47.93
N THR A 46 34.32 -3.52 46.71
CA THR A 46 34.58 -2.27 45.93
C THR A 46 33.88 -2.24 44.54
N ALA A 47 33.16 -1.13 44.30
CA ALA A 47 32.91 -0.36 43.06
C ALA A 47 32.39 -0.99 41.72
N SER A 48 31.38 -0.30 41.18
CA SER A 48 30.79 -0.26 39.82
C SER A 48 31.75 -0.50 38.64
N THR A 49 31.37 -1.05 37.49
CA THR A 49 30.37 -0.50 36.54
C THR A 49 30.16 -1.50 35.39
N THR A 50 28.95 -1.99 35.13
CA THR A 50 28.57 -2.52 33.81
C THR A 50 27.93 -1.37 33.04
N SER A 51 28.69 -0.70 32.16
CA SER A 51 28.14 0.38 31.33
C SER A 51 27.19 -0.21 30.29
N SER A 52 25.91 0.15 30.33
CA SER A 52 25.00 -0.04 29.20
C SER A 52 25.59 0.63 27.97
N ILE A 53 25.78 -0.12 26.89
CA ILE A 53 26.25 0.42 25.61
C ILE A 53 25.18 1.40 25.09
N LYS A 54 25.56 2.68 24.91
CA LYS A 54 24.63 3.69 24.42
C LYS A 54 24.41 3.52 22.90
N PRO A 55 23.15 3.58 22.43
CA PRO A 55 22.81 3.50 21.01
C PRO A 55 23.37 4.70 20.23
N ARG A 56 23.71 4.48 18.95
CA ARG A 56 24.31 5.49 18.08
C ARG A 56 23.24 6.27 17.32
N THR A 57 22.97 7.51 17.75
CA THR A 57 21.85 8.32 17.22
C THR A 57 22.27 9.49 16.32
N SER A 58 23.58 9.75 16.17
CA SER A 58 24.08 10.90 15.39
C SER A 58 24.20 10.58 13.90
N TRP A 59 23.81 11.52 13.03
CA TRP A 59 23.89 11.38 11.56
C TRP A 59 25.30 11.01 11.04
N ILE A 60 26.36 11.27 11.82
CA ILE A 60 27.72 10.89 11.41
C ILE A 60 27.88 9.37 11.30
N PHE A 61 27.11 8.58 12.06
CA PHE A 61 27.25 7.13 12.11
C PHE A 61 26.72 6.44 10.85
N SER A 62 25.82 7.08 10.10
CA SER A 62 25.40 6.60 8.76
C SER A 62 26.46 6.84 7.67
N HIS A 63 27.58 7.47 8.01
CA HIS A 63 28.72 7.70 7.11
C HIS A 63 29.95 6.88 7.53
N MET A 64 29.73 5.75 8.20
CA MET A 64 30.75 4.73 8.46
C MET A 64 30.74 3.67 7.33
N PRO A 65 31.82 2.88 7.17
CA PRO A 65 31.94 1.95 6.05
C PRO A 65 30.88 0.85 6.00
N ASP A 66 30.44 0.35 7.16
CA ASP A 66 29.45 -0.73 7.25
C ASP A 66 28.00 -0.23 7.12
N GLU A 67 27.11 -1.10 6.63
CA GLU A 67 25.66 -0.82 6.53
C GLU A 67 24.95 -0.85 7.89
N GLU A 68 25.49 -1.62 8.85
CA GLU A 68 24.96 -1.70 10.21
C GLU A 68 25.54 -0.59 11.09
N ILE A 69 24.67 0.35 11.51
CA ILE A 69 25.05 1.57 12.26
C ILE A 69 25.74 1.25 13.61
N GLU A 70 25.47 0.07 14.18
CA GLU A 70 26.00 -0.35 15.48
C GLU A 70 27.42 -0.95 15.42
N THR A 71 27.99 -1.15 14.22
CA THR A 71 29.34 -1.73 14.08
C THR A 71 30.43 -0.80 14.63
N ARG A 72 31.19 -1.28 15.63
CA ARG A 72 32.20 -0.49 16.33
C ARG A 72 33.62 -0.83 15.87
N TYR A 73 34.38 0.21 15.49
CA TYR A 73 35.80 0.07 15.22
C TYR A 73 36.60 0.46 16.44
N TYR A 74 37.66 -0.29 16.71
CA TYR A 74 38.60 -0.01 17.78
C TYR A 74 39.98 0.19 17.19
N ASN A 75 40.66 1.22 17.65
CA ASN A 75 42.02 1.50 17.27
C ASN A 75 42.96 0.45 17.90
N GLU A 76 43.64 -0.36 17.09
CA GLU A 76 44.46 -1.49 17.55
C GLU A 76 45.56 -1.09 18.55
N ARG A 77 46.09 0.13 18.45
CA ARG A 77 47.16 0.62 19.33
C ARG A 77 46.67 1.16 20.66
N THR A 78 45.45 1.69 20.71
CA THR A 78 44.93 2.39 21.90
C THR A 78 43.74 1.70 22.56
N GLY A 79 43.14 0.70 21.90
CA GLY A 79 41.94 0.00 22.35
C GLY A 79 40.68 0.89 22.41
N LYS A 80 40.76 2.13 21.92
CA LYS A 80 39.66 3.11 21.97
C LYS A 80 38.80 3.04 20.72
N GLU A 81 37.50 3.25 20.91
CA GLU A 81 36.54 3.32 19.80
C GLU A 81 36.86 4.50 18.88
N GLU A 82 36.87 4.24 17.57
CA GLU A 82 37.10 5.22 16.51
C GLU A 82 35.95 5.23 15.50
N TRP A 83 35.64 6.41 15.01
CA TRP A 83 34.78 6.63 13.86
C TRP A 83 35.65 6.64 12.61
N ARG A 84 35.24 5.92 11.57
CA ARG A 84 35.93 5.82 10.28
C ARG A 84 35.04 6.41 9.19
N CYS A 85 35.61 7.22 8.31
CA CYS A 85 34.84 7.80 7.21
C CYS A 85 34.57 6.77 6.11
N LYS A 86 33.35 6.73 5.57
CA LYS A 86 32.98 5.92 4.39
C LYS A 86 33.60 6.45 3.09
N HIS A 87 33.95 7.73 3.05
CA HIS A 87 34.29 8.45 1.82
C HIS A 87 35.81 8.73 1.67
N CYS A 88 36.61 8.48 2.71
CA CYS A 88 38.07 8.57 2.67
C CYS A 88 38.72 7.82 3.85
N ASP A 89 40.04 7.75 3.89
CA ASP A 89 40.80 7.01 4.90
C ASP A 89 40.94 7.73 6.27
N ARG A 90 40.17 8.80 6.51
CA ARG A 90 40.27 9.56 7.78
C ARG A 90 39.52 8.86 8.91
N THR A 91 40.16 8.83 10.08
CA THR A 91 39.60 8.28 11.32
C THR A 91 39.64 9.29 12.46
N TYR A 92 38.67 9.19 13.37
CA TYR A 92 38.50 10.13 14.49
C TYR A 92 38.16 9.39 15.78
N ALA A 93 38.76 9.76 16.90
CA ALA A 93 38.46 9.13 18.19
C ALA A 93 37.05 9.50 18.68
N CYS A 94 36.25 8.50 19.07
CA CYS A 94 34.90 8.71 19.60
C CYS A 94 34.90 9.34 21.01
N SER A 95 36.04 9.34 21.71
CA SER A 95 36.17 9.93 23.05
C SER A 95 35.98 11.45 23.11
N GLY A 96 36.07 12.14 21.97
CA GLY A 96 35.89 13.60 21.86
C GLY A 96 34.50 14.06 21.40
N GLY A 97 33.54 13.14 21.26
CA GLY A 97 32.21 13.41 20.71
C GLY A 97 32.17 13.45 19.18
N THR A 98 31.01 13.82 18.59
CA THR A 98 30.75 13.72 17.15
C THR A 98 31.15 14.97 16.33
N ALA A 99 31.81 15.95 16.96
CA ALA A 99 32.09 17.25 16.33
C ALA A 99 33.15 17.17 15.22
N ALA A 100 34.24 16.44 15.45
CA ALA A 100 35.32 16.32 14.47
C ALA A 100 34.91 15.51 13.22
N PRO A 101 34.23 14.34 13.35
CA PRO A 101 33.64 13.66 12.20
C PRO A 101 32.62 14.52 11.45
N ALA A 102 31.73 15.21 12.18
CA ALA A 102 30.72 16.06 11.56
C ALA A 102 31.35 17.19 10.75
N LYS A 103 32.39 17.84 11.28
CA LYS A 103 33.11 18.90 10.59
C LYS A 103 33.80 18.37 9.33
N HIS A 104 34.45 17.21 9.43
CA HIS A 104 35.09 16.56 8.29
C HIS A 104 34.10 16.23 7.16
N LEU A 105 32.89 15.77 7.48
CA LEU A 105 31.88 15.50 6.46
C LEU A 105 31.36 16.78 5.79
N THR A 106 31.26 17.89 6.53
CA THR A 106 30.69 19.16 6.03
C THR A 106 31.70 20.10 5.36
N ASP A 107 32.99 20.03 5.73
CA ASP A 107 34.02 20.89 5.14
C ASP A 107 34.15 20.58 3.63
N PRO A 108 34.38 21.58 2.76
CA PRO A 108 34.53 21.35 1.32
C PRO A 108 35.83 20.60 0.99
N PRO A 109 35.91 19.90 -0.17
CA PRO A 109 37.16 19.32 -0.64
C PRO A 109 38.27 20.39 -0.75
N PRO A 110 39.54 20.07 -0.45
CA PRO A 110 40.10 18.73 -0.24
C PRO A 110 40.05 18.21 1.21
N ASP A 111 39.63 19.04 2.18
CA ASP A 111 39.69 18.71 3.60
C ASP A 111 38.45 18.00 4.16
N GLY A 112 37.37 17.97 3.39
CA GLY A 112 36.15 17.24 3.70
C GLY A 112 35.34 16.85 2.45
N HIS A 113 34.06 16.58 2.63
CA HIS A 113 33.18 16.06 1.58
C HIS A 113 32.05 17.01 1.15
N GLY A 114 31.90 18.18 1.79
CA GLY A 114 30.83 19.14 1.50
C GLY A 114 29.42 18.57 1.67
N LEU A 115 29.25 17.52 2.48
CA LEU A 115 27.97 16.85 2.66
C LEU A 115 27.00 17.75 3.45
N PRO A 116 25.77 17.95 2.97
CA PRO A 116 24.79 18.75 3.68
C PRO A 116 24.41 18.05 4.98
N ARG A 117 24.52 18.78 6.10
CA ARG A 117 24.10 18.28 7.41
C ARG A 117 22.57 18.20 7.42
N GLY A 118 22.01 17.01 7.19
CA GLY A 118 20.59 16.73 7.36
C GLY A 118 20.20 16.81 8.84
N ALA A 119 19.99 18.02 9.37
CA ALA A 119 19.53 18.19 10.74
C ALA A 119 18.00 17.99 10.81
N PRO A 120 17.46 17.31 11.82
CA PRO A 120 16.00 17.22 12.03
C PRO A 120 15.29 18.58 12.06
N ARG A 121 16.00 19.65 12.44
CA ARG A 121 15.50 21.04 12.40
C ARG A 121 15.26 21.55 10.98
N THR A 122 16.07 21.20 9.98
CA THR A 122 15.86 21.66 8.60
C THR A 122 14.68 20.96 7.94
N THR A 123 14.45 19.67 8.25
CA THR A 123 13.25 18.94 7.83
C THR A 123 11.99 19.56 8.43
N LYS A 124 11.96 19.80 9.76
CA LYS A 124 10.80 20.44 10.42
C LYS A 124 10.47 21.81 9.81
N VAL A 125 11.47 22.66 9.59
CA VAL A 125 11.28 23.98 8.98
C VAL A 125 10.78 23.87 7.54
N THR A 126 11.31 22.92 6.76
CA THR A 126 10.86 22.67 5.39
C THR A 126 9.42 22.21 5.35
N THR A 127 9.04 21.26 6.22
CA THR A 127 7.66 20.78 6.33
C THR A 127 6.69 21.90 6.71
N ILE A 128 7.04 22.73 7.72
CA ILE A 128 6.23 23.89 8.12
C ILE A 128 6.04 24.85 6.94
N ARG A 129 7.12 25.18 6.22
CA ARG A 129 7.05 26.06 5.04
C ARG A 129 6.14 25.48 3.97
N THR A 130 6.29 24.21 3.62
CA THR A 130 5.44 23.54 2.61
C THR A 130 3.98 23.51 3.03
N ILE A 131 3.68 23.30 4.31
CA ILE A 131 2.30 23.35 4.83
C ILE A 131 1.72 24.77 4.67
N LEU A 132 2.49 25.81 5.02
CA LEU A 132 2.05 27.20 4.90
C LEU A 132 1.82 27.61 3.45
N GLU A 133 2.72 27.22 2.54
CA GLU A 133 2.61 27.49 1.09
C GLU A 133 1.36 26.81 0.50
N ARG A 134 1.13 25.52 0.82
CA ARG A 134 -0.07 24.81 0.38
C ARG A 134 -1.34 25.43 0.95
N ALA A 135 -1.34 25.78 2.23
CA ALA A 135 -2.51 26.40 2.86
C ALA A 135 -2.84 27.77 2.25
N ARG A 136 -1.81 28.54 1.88
CA ARG A 136 -1.99 29.81 1.16
C ARG A 136 -2.62 29.58 -0.21
N ALA A 137 -2.06 28.67 -1.01
CA ALA A 137 -2.59 28.35 -2.33
C ALA A 137 -4.07 27.92 -2.27
N VAL A 138 -4.42 27.02 -1.34
CA VAL A 138 -5.81 26.58 -1.15
C VAL A 138 -6.74 27.74 -0.76
N ALA A 139 -6.29 28.64 0.12
CA ALA A 139 -7.07 29.81 0.52
C ALA A 139 -7.25 30.83 -0.62
N GLU A 140 -6.24 31.00 -1.48
CA GLU A 140 -6.30 31.89 -2.65
C GLU A 140 -7.22 31.34 -3.74
N GLU A 141 -7.26 30.02 -3.95
CA GLU A 141 -8.15 29.37 -4.90
C GLU A 141 -9.62 29.44 -4.48
N ASN A 142 -9.90 29.37 -3.18
CA ASN A 142 -11.26 29.31 -2.63
C ASN A 142 -11.52 30.43 -1.60
N PRO A 143 -11.56 31.71 -2.00
CA PRO A 143 -11.77 32.82 -1.07
C PRO A 143 -13.19 32.84 -0.51
N HIS A 144 -13.35 33.15 0.77
CA HIS A 144 -14.66 33.15 1.43
C HIS A 144 -14.99 34.49 2.09
N LYS A 145 -16.22 34.98 1.84
CA LYS A 145 -16.73 36.19 2.50
C LYS A 145 -17.03 35.88 3.97
N ARG A 146 -16.24 36.44 4.88
CA ARG A 146 -16.50 36.37 6.33
C ARG A 146 -17.02 37.69 6.85
N ARG A 147 -17.95 37.61 7.81
CA ARG A 147 -18.40 38.78 8.55
C ARG A 147 -17.27 39.20 9.50
N ARG A 148 -16.61 40.33 9.23
CA ARG A 148 -15.71 40.97 10.19
C ARG A 148 -16.53 41.37 11.42
N LEU A 149 -16.19 40.79 12.57
CA LEU A 149 -16.81 41.18 13.84
C LEU A 149 -16.11 42.40 14.46
N ASN A 150 -14.89 42.75 13.99
CA ASN A 150 -14.16 43.94 14.39
C ASN A 150 -13.51 44.63 13.19
N ASP A 151 -13.68 45.95 13.08
CA ASP A 151 -13.11 46.83 12.05
C ASP A 151 -11.75 47.44 12.45
N GLN A 152 -11.06 46.87 13.44
CA GLN A 152 -9.73 47.36 13.81
C GLN A 152 -8.70 46.98 12.73
N PRO A 153 -7.92 47.94 12.20
CA PRO A 153 -6.93 47.69 11.17
C PRO A 153 -5.72 46.97 11.78
N GLY A 154 -5.73 45.64 11.69
CA GLY A 154 -4.60 44.77 12.02
C GLY A 154 -4.46 43.67 10.98
N ASP A 155 -3.53 43.83 10.04
CA ASP A 155 -3.21 42.90 8.94
C ASP A 155 -2.51 41.60 9.41
N SER A 156 -2.76 41.08 10.62
CA SER A 156 -1.90 40.02 11.15
C SER A 156 -2.30 38.60 10.72
N ILE A 157 -3.60 38.31 10.53
CA ILE A 157 -4.11 36.97 10.23
C ILE A 157 -4.99 36.99 8.98
N ASN A 158 -4.64 36.18 7.98
CA ASN A 158 -5.54 35.83 6.89
C ASN A 158 -6.52 34.75 7.40
N PRO A 159 -7.84 35.04 7.48
CA PRO A 159 -8.79 34.14 8.10
C PRO A 159 -9.08 32.89 7.26
N ASP A 160 -8.92 32.97 5.93
CA ASP A 160 -9.09 31.82 5.04
C ASP A 160 -7.90 30.86 5.18
N GLN A 161 -6.68 31.41 5.28
CA GLN A 161 -5.50 30.59 5.57
C GLN A 161 -5.56 29.97 6.97
N LEU A 162 -6.11 30.67 7.97
CA LEU A 162 -6.32 30.12 9.31
C LEU A 162 -7.27 28.93 9.29
N GLU A 163 -8.40 29.01 8.59
CA GLU A 163 -9.36 27.91 8.45
C GLU A 163 -8.71 26.68 7.82
N VAL A 164 -7.96 26.85 6.73
CA VAL A 164 -7.22 25.75 6.06
C VAL A 164 -6.21 25.11 7.01
N LEU A 165 -5.42 25.92 7.71
CA LEU A 165 -4.42 25.41 8.66
C LEU A 165 -5.06 24.71 9.86
N TYR A 166 -6.17 25.24 10.38
CA TYR A 166 -6.88 24.65 11.51
C TYR A 166 -7.50 23.30 11.15
N VAL A 167 -8.18 23.21 10.01
CA VAL A 167 -8.75 21.94 9.52
C VAL A 167 -7.64 20.92 9.29
N ARG A 168 -6.52 21.33 8.68
CA ARG A 168 -5.35 20.45 8.50
C ARG A 168 -4.78 19.98 9.85
N PHE A 169 -4.72 20.85 10.85
CA PHE A 169 -4.23 20.49 12.21
C PHE A 169 -5.15 19.48 12.90
N ILE A 170 -6.46 19.72 12.91
CA ILE A 170 -7.44 18.79 13.50
C ILE A 170 -7.38 17.42 12.81
N THR A 171 -7.26 17.43 11.48
CA THR A 171 -7.19 16.20 10.67
C THR A 171 -5.89 15.43 10.92
N ALA A 172 -4.74 16.09 10.84
CA ALA A 172 -3.43 15.45 10.99
C ALA A 172 -3.21 14.89 12.40
N CYS A 173 -3.69 15.59 13.42
CA CYS A 173 -3.50 15.19 14.82
C CYS A 173 -4.68 14.38 15.38
N SER A 174 -5.70 14.09 14.56
CA SER A 174 -6.92 13.39 14.98
C SER A 174 -7.57 13.97 16.24
N LEU A 175 -7.65 15.30 16.33
CA LEU A 175 -8.08 16.01 17.54
C LEU A 175 -9.62 16.12 17.67
N PRO A 176 -10.15 16.19 18.91
CA PRO A 176 -11.57 16.41 19.12
C PRO A 176 -11.98 17.83 18.68
N PHE A 177 -13.11 17.97 17.98
CA PHE A 177 -13.57 19.26 17.46
C PHE A 177 -13.86 20.31 18.56
N ARG A 178 -14.18 19.84 19.77
CA ARG A 178 -14.36 20.70 20.96
C ARG A 178 -13.08 21.35 21.47
N LEU A 179 -11.91 21.00 20.93
CA LEU A 179 -10.65 21.67 21.28
C LEU A 179 -10.74 23.18 21.07
N VAL A 180 -11.50 23.64 20.07
CA VAL A 180 -11.69 25.08 19.80
C VAL A 180 -12.38 25.82 20.95
N GLU A 181 -13.18 25.11 21.77
CA GLU A 181 -13.93 25.65 22.91
C GLU A 181 -13.09 25.61 24.21
N CYS A 182 -11.93 24.94 24.20
CA CYS A 182 -11.07 24.80 25.37
C CYS A 182 -10.43 26.16 25.75
N PRO A 183 -10.69 26.68 26.96
CA PRO A 183 -10.14 27.96 27.39
C PRO A 183 -8.61 28.00 27.39
N GLU A 184 -7.94 26.91 27.78
CA GLU A 184 -6.49 26.80 27.82
C GLU A 184 -5.87 26.84 26.42
N PHE A 185 -6.53 26.19 25.45
CA PHE A 185 -6.11 26.23 24.05
C PHE A 185 -6.26 27.63 23.46
N ARG A 186 -7.38 28.30 23.71
CA ARG A 186 -7.60 29.69 23.29
C ARG A 186 -6.61 30.65 23.94
N ALA A 187 -6.33 30.49 25.24
CA ALA A 187 -5.34 31.29 25.95
C ALA A 187 -3.93 31.14 25.35
N LEU A 188 -3.53 29.92 24.99
CA LEU A 188 -2.25 29.68 24.31
C LEU A 188 -2.17 30.40 22.96
N LEU A 189 -3.21 30.30 22.13
CA LEU A 189 -3.23 30.97 20.82
C LEU A 189 -3.27 32.49 20.97
N ALA A 190 -4.06 33.02 21.90
CA ALA A 190 -4.18 34.44 22.18
C ALA A 190 -2.87 35.06 22.69
N TYR A 191 -2.04 34.27 23.40
CA TYR A 191 -0.69 34.68 23.77
C TYR A 191 0.23 34.86 22.55
N ILE A 192 0.08 34.00 21.54
CA ILE A 192 0.86 34.07 20.29
C ILE A 192 0.37 35.21 19.40
N ASN A 193 -0.96 35.36 19.24
CA ASN A 193 -1.56 36.45 18.50
C ASN A 193 -2.89 36.87 19.15
N LYS A 194 -2.96 38.12 19.62
CA LYS A 194 -4.12 38.67 20.33
C LYS A 194 -5.39 38.74 19.49
N ASP A 195 -5.27 38.79 18.16
CA ASP A 195 -6.41 38.90 17.25
C ASP A 195 -7.03 37.54 16.91
N VAL A 196 -6.39 36.43 17.30
CA VAL A 196 -6.78 35.07 16.88
C VAL A 196 -8.19 34.68 17.30
N ASP A 197 -8.64 35.11 18.48
CA ASP A 197 -9.97 34.79 19.02
C ASP A 197 -11.09 35.46 18.22
N THR A 198 -10.79 36.53 17.46
CA THR A 198 -11.74 37.15 16.51
C THR A 198 -12.07 36.23 15.34
N TRP A 199 -11.17 35.29 15.03
CA TRP A 199 -11.24 34.45 13.83
C TRP A 199 -11.42 32.96 14.15
N LEU A 200 -11.21 32.55 15.41
CA LEU A 200 -11.48 31.19 15.86
C LEU A 200 -12.98 30.94 16.02
N PRO A 201 -13.48 29.75 15.66
CA PRO A 201 -14.87 29.41 15.89
C PRO A 201 -15.24 29.25 17.35
N ASP A 202 -16.44 29.69 17.69
CA ASP A 202 -17.01 29.51 19.04
C ASP A 202 -17.55 28.13 19.33
N THR A 203 -17.78 27.32 18.30
CA THR A 203 -18.39 26.00 18.47
C THR A 203 -17.74 24.94 17.59
N HIS A 204 -17.69 23.71 18.11
CA HIS A 204 -17.28 22.52 17.38
C HIS A 204 -18.13 22.24 16.13
N GLU A 205 -19.39 22.68 16.10
CA GLU A 205 -20.26 22.60 14.90
C GLU A 205 -19.70 23.41 13.73
N THR A 206 -19.07 24.55 14.02
CA THR A 206 -18.47 25.40 12.99
C THR A 206 -17.21 24.74 12.43
N ILE A 207 -16.43 24.05 13.26
CA ILE A 207 -15.30 23.21 12.81
C ILE A 207 -15.79 22.09 11.89
N ARG A 208 -16.89 21.42 12.24
CA ARG A 208 -17.52 20.42 11.36
C ARG A 208 -17.89 21.03 9.99
N LYS A 209 -18.48 22.24 9.98
CA LYS A 209 -18.83 22.95 8.74
C LYS A 209 -17.59 23.31 7.91
N TRP A 210 -16.49 23.71 8.54
CA TRP A 210 -15.22 24.00 7.86
C TRP A 210 -14.63 22.74 7.20
N ILE A 211 -14.62 21.62 7.93
CA ILE A 211 -14.15 20.32 7.42
C ILE A 211 -14.98 19.88 6.22
N MET A 212 -16.32 19.84 6.35
CA MET A 212 -17.19 19.40 5.26
C MET A 212 -17.05 20.28 4.02
N ARG A 213 -16.89 21.59 4.20
CA ARG A 213 -16.68 22.50 3.07
C ARG A 213 -15.37 22.21 2.34
N GLN A 214 -14.26 22.11 3.07
CA GLN A 214 -12.97 21.79 2.46
C GLN A 214 -12.97 20.40 1.82
N TYR A 215 -13.70 19.44 2.42
CA TYR A 215 -13.94 18.14 1.82
C TYR A 215 -14.65 18.28 0.47
N GLU A 216 -15.81 18.95 0.39
CA GLU A 216 -16.53 19.09 -0.89
C GLU A 216 -15.71 19.85 -1.95
N ASP A 217 -15.00 20.91 -1.55
CA ASP A 217 -14.13 21.67 -2.46
C ASP A 217 -13.00 20.81 -3.04
N GLN A 218 -12.41 19.93 -2.23
CA GLN A 218 -11.37 19.00 -2.69
C GLN A 218 -11.95 17.82 -3.47
N LYS A 219 -13.12 17.32 -3.07
CA LYS A 219 -13.82 16.23 -3.74
C LYS A 219 -14.06 16.56 -5.20
N GLU A 220 -14.52 17.78 -5.50
CA GLU A 220 -14.74 18.23 -6.87
C GLU A 220 -13.44 18.25 -7.70
N LYS A 221 -12.31 18.65 -7.08
CA LYS A 221 -10.99 18.64 -7.73
C LYS A 221 -10.53 17.22 -8.05
N VAL A 222 -10.63 16.30 -7.08
CA VAL A 222 -10.25 14.89 -7.29
C VAL A 222 -11.19 14.24 -8.29
N LYS A 223 -12.48 14.55 -8.25
CA LYS A 223 -13.47 14.07 -9.22
C LYS A 223 -13.12 14.47 -10.64
N GLN A 224 -12.75 15.74 -10.87
CA GLN A 224 -12.25 16.20 -12.17
C GLN A 224 -10.98 15.45 -12.59
N ARG A 225 -10.04 15.24 -11.66
CA ARG A 225 -8.78 14.52 -11.90
C ARG A 225 -8.99 13.04 -12.26
N ILE A 226 -9.99 12.39 -11.66
CA ILE A 226 -10.42 11.02 -11.99
C ILE A 226 -11.10 11.00 -13.37
N GLN A 227 -12.00 11.94 -13.64
CA GLN A 227 -12.72 11.98 -14.91
C GLN A 227 -11.80 12.24 -16.11
N SER A 228 -10.73 13.02 -15.92
CA SER A 228 -9.68 13.23 -16.93
C SER A 228 -8.61 12.14 -16.98
N ALA A 229 -8.74 11.07 -16.18
CA ALA A 229 -7.77 9.97 -16.15
C ALA A 229 -7.49 9.40 -17.55
N LYS A 230 -6.21 9.11 -17.78
CA LYS A 230 -5.71 8.56 -19.04
C LYS A 230 -5.95 7.06 -19.13
N SER A 231 -5.93 6.36 -17.99
CA SER A 231 -6.25 4.94 -17.88
C SER A 231 -7.74 4.71 -17.58
N ARG A 232 -8.17 3.45 -17.64
CA ARG A 232 -9.30 2.94 -16.86
C ARG A 232 -9.03 3.12 -15.36
N ILE A 233 -10.10 3.18 -14.58
CA ILE A 233 -10.05 3.40 -13.14
C ILE A 233 -10.34 2.08 -12.44
N HIS A 234 -9.34 1.52 -11.79
CA HIS A 234 -9.46 0.30 -11.02
C HIS A 234 -9.93 0.63 -9.61
N ILE A 235 -10.69 -0.28 -9.01
CA ILE A 235 -11.17 -0.11 -7.64
C ILE A 235 -10.55 -1.20 -6.78
N SER A 236 -9.95 -0.83 -5.66
CA SER A 236 -9.80 -1.77 -4.56
C SER A 236 -10.82 -1.45 -3.47
N CYS A 237 -11.37 -2.50 -2.88
CA CYS A 237 -12.31 -2.36 -1.79
C CYS A 237 -12.16 -3.52 -0.81
N ASP A 238 -12.42 -3.20 0.44
CA ASP A 238 -12.29 -4.10 1.57
C ASP A 238 -13.32 -3.72 2.63
N LEU A 239 -13.68 -4.67 3.50
CA LEU A 239 -14.62 -4.46 4.59
C LEU A 239 -13.88 -4.55 5.92
N TRP A 240 -14.11 -3.55 6.76
CA TRP A 240 -13.54 -3.52 8.09
C TRP A 240 -14.57 -3.17 9.15
N THR A 241 -14.65 -3.99 10.20
CA THR A 241 -15.44 -3.68 11.38
C THR A 241 -14.64 -2.77 12.31
N SER A 242 -15.15 -1.56 12.54
CA SER A 242 -14.53 -0.57 13.40
C SER A 242 -14.63 -0.93 14.90
N PRO A 243 -13.82 -0.30 15.78
CA PRO A 243 -13.88 -0.54 17.22
C PRO A 243 -15.25 -0.23 17.84
N ASN A 244 -16.04 0.67 17.23
CA ASN A 244 -17.42 0.93 17.61
C ASN A 244 -18.44 -0.02 16.95
N SER A 245 -17.99 -1.16 16.43
CA SER A 245 -18.81 -2.24 15.85
C SER A 245 -19.61 -1.85 14.59
N LEU A 246 -19.14 -0.87 13.82
CA LEU A 246 -19.72 -0.50 12.53
C LEU A 246 -18.94 -1.19 11.40
N ALA A 247 -19.63 -1.68 10.39
CA ALA A 247 -18.98 -2.30 9.25
C ALA A 247 -18.71 -1.24 8.19
N ASN A 248 -17.45 -0.93 7.93
CA ASN A 248 -17.05 0.12 7.02
C ASN A 248 -16.49 -0.49 5.73
N LEU A 249 -17.08 -0.11 4.61
CA LEU A 249 -16.58 -0.42 3.27
C LEU A 249 -15.66 0.72 2.81
N GLY A 250 -14.37 0.41 2.70
CA GLY A 250 -13.38 1.32 2.11
C GLY A 250 -13.31 1.12 0.61
N ILE A 251 -13.43 2.20 -0.17
CA ILE A 251 -13.36 2.16 -1.63
C ILE A 251 -12.24 3.09 -2.09
N VAL A 252 -11.26 2.55 -2.81
CA VAL A 252 -10.10 3.28 -3.31
C VAL A 252 -10.01 3.13 -4.83
N ALA A 253 -9.83 4.24 -5.53
CA ALA A 253 -9.57 4.24 -6.97
C ALA A 253 -8.08 4.28 -7.26
N HIS A 254 -7.65 3.51 -8.27
CA HIS A 254 -6.29 3.46 -8.79
C HIS A 254 -6.33 3.77 -10.28
N TYR A 255 -5.60 4.80 -10.70
CA TYR A 255 -5.63 5.26 -12.08
C TYR A 255 -4.38 6.07 -12.42
N VAL A 256 -4.14 6.22 -13.72
CA VAL A 256 -3.09 7.10 -14.25
C VAL A 256 -3.72 8.42 -14.67
N THR A 257 -3.21 9.49 -14.09
CA THR A 257 -3.66 10.85 -14.35
C THR A 257 -3.28 11.32 -15.76
N GLU A 258 -3.84 12.44 -16.21
CA GLU A 258 -3.50 13.05 -17.50
C GLU A 258 -2.01 13.38 -17.61
N ASP A 259 -1.37 13.77 -16.51
CA ASP A 259 0.07 14.04 -16.39
C ASP A 259 0.94 12.77 -16.24
N GLY A 260 0.35 11.57 -16.37
CA GLY A 260 1.08 10.31 -16.38
C GLY A 260 1.61 9.88 -15.02
N GLN A 261 0.92 10.22 -13.94
CA GLN A 261 1.24 9.76 -12.60
C GLN A 261 0.25 8.68 -12.16
N LEU A 262 0.75 7.60 -11.57
CA LEU A 262 -0.09 6.60 -10.91
C LEU A 262 -0.55 7.18 -9.57
N GLU A 263 -1.86 7.34 -9.40
CA GLU A 263 -2.46 7.87 -8.18
C GLU A 263 -3.47 6.90 -7.56
N HIS A 264 -3.63 7.02 -6.24
CA HIS A 264 -4.60 6.30 -5.45
C HIS A 264 -5.39 7.29 -4.60
N HIS A 265 -6.70 7.30 -4.76
CA HIS A 265 -7.58 8.18 -3.98
C HIS A 265 -8.68 7.38 -3.31
N VAL A 266 -8.83 7.61 -2.01
CA VAL A 266 -9.98 7.11 -1.25
C VAL A 266 -11.23 7.83 -1.77
N LEU A 267 -12.19 7.07 -2.27
CA LEU A 267 -13.43 7.60 -2.82
C LEU A 267 -14.54 7.67 -1.78
N ALA A 268 -14.59 6.67 -0.90
CA ALA A 268 -15.59 6.57 0.13
C ALA A 268 -15.15 5.65 1.28
N LEU A 269 -15.76 5.88 2.44
CA LEU A 269 -15.70 5.03 3.62
C LEU A 269 -17.13 4.92 4.14
N LYS A 270 -17.90 4.00 3.57
CA LYS A 270 -19.34 3.88 3.84
C LYS A 270 -19.57 2.94 5.01
N ASP A 271 -20.39 3.38 5.95
CA ASP A 271 -21.01 2.48 6.93
C ASP A 271 -22.02 1.60 6.19
N ILE A 272 -21.89 0.29 6.35
CA ILE A 272 -22.76 -0.73 5.77
C ILE A 272 -23.53 -1.36 6.92
N ASP A 273 -24.85 -1.30 6.86
CA ASP A 273 -25.71 -1.96 7.84
C ASP A 273 -25.40 -3.47 7.88
N SER A 274 -25.55 -4.08 9.06
CA SER A 274 -25.10 -5.45 9.39
C SER A 274 -25.72 -6.58 8.57
N GLU A 275 -26.61 -6.29 7.63
CA GLU A 275 -27.00 -7.20 6.56
C GLU A 275 -25.88 -7.26 5.52
N HIS A 276 -24.80 -7.98 5.87
CA HIS A 276 -23.60 -8.23 5.05
C HIS A 276 -23.87 -9.07 3.79
N ASP A 277 -24.95 -8.80 3.08
CA ASP A 277 -25.21 -9.37 1.77
C ASP A 277 -24.40 -8.61 0.71
N GLY A 278 -23.75 -9.36 -0.19
CA GLY A 278 -22.94 -8.79 -1.27
C GLY A 278 -23.73 -7.84 -2.17
N SER A 279 -25.06 -7.96 -2.22
CA SER A 279 -25.92 -7.06 -2.98
C SER A 279 -25.90 -5.61 -2.46
N HIS A 280 -25.92 -5.41 -1.15
CA HIS A 280 -25.86 -4.07 -0.54
C HIS A 280 -24.49 -3.42 -0.76
N LEU A 281 -23.41 -4.20 -0.67
CA LEU A 281 -22.07 -3.76 -0.99
C LEU A 281 -21.96 -3.29 -2.44
N ALA A 282 -22.57 -4.04 -3.37
CA ALA A 282 -22.57 -3.68 -4.79
C ALA A 282 -23.33 -2.36 -5.03
N VAL A 283 -24.45 -2.13 -4.35
CA VAL A 283 -25.19 -0.86 -4.42
C VAL A 283 -24.34 0.30 -3.89
N ALA A 284 -23.65 0.11 -2.77
CA ALA A 284 -22.75 1.13 -2.21
C ALA A 284 -21.63 1.50 -3.19
N VAL A 285 -20.98 0.50 -3.80
CA VAL A 285 -19.94 0.71 -4.83
C VAL A 285 -20.51 1.42 -6.06
N LEU A 286 -21.68 1.00 -6.57
CA LEU A 286 -22.32 1.64 -7.74
C LEU A 286 -22.66 3.10 -7.48
N ASN A 287 -23.19 3.41 -6.31
CA ASN A 287 -23.49 4.79 -5.93
C ASN A 287 -22.23 5.65 -5.94
N VAL A 288 -21.10 5.12 -5.48
CA VAL A 288 -19.80 5.81 -5.55
C VAL A 288 -19.35 5.97 -7.00
N VAL A 289 -19.41 4.93 -7.83
CA VAL A 289 -19.02 5.04 -9.25
C VAL A 289 -19.87 6.10 -9.99
N ASP A 290 -21.18 6.16 -9.72
CA ASP A 290 -22.11 7.14 -10.27
C ASP A 290 -21.82 8.56 -9.74
N GLU A 291 -21.66 8.70 -8.43
CA GLU A 291 -21.40 9.97 -7.75
C GLU A 291 -20.12 10.64 -8.28
N TRP A 292 -19.09 9.82 -8.52
CA TRP A 292 -17.81 10.27 -9.03
C TRP A 292 -17.79 10.37 -10.57
N GLY A 293 -18.76 9.78 -11.27
CA GLY A 293 -19.01 9.99 -12.70
C GLY A 293 -17.98 9.34 -13.62
N PHE A 294 -17.44 8.17 -13.24
CA PHE A 294 -16.43 7.46 -14.02
C PHE A 294 -16.84 6.06 -14.50
N ALA A 295 -18.14 5.73 -14.46
CA ALA A 295 -18.67 4.43 -14.85
C ALA A 295 -18.18 3.94 -16.23
N SER A 296 -18.05 4.84 -17.20
CA SER A 296 -17.59 4.52 -18.57
C SER A 296 -16.10 4.18 -18.67
N LYS A 297 -15.30 4.53 -17.66
CA LYS A 297 -13.87 4.24 -17.55
C LYS A 297 -13.58 3.18 -16.47
N LEU A 298 -14.61 2.51 -15.95
CA LEU A 298 -14.44 1.52 -14.89
C LEU A 298 -13.56 0.35 -15.38
N GLY A 299 -12.54 0.03 -14.59
CA GLY A 299 -11.61 -1.06 -14.83
C GLY A 299 -11.84 -2.24 -13.88
N TYR A 300 -10.76 -2.95 -13.57
CA TYR A 300 -10.75 -4.09 -12.66
C TYR A 300 -11.03 -3.74 -11.20
N PHE A 301 -11.57 -4.73 -10.47
CA PHE A 301 -11.73 -4.73 -9.02
C PHE A 301 -10.65 -5.60 -8.37
N VAL A 302 -10.05 -5.11 -7.29
CA VAL A 302 -9.03 -5.83 -6.50
C VAL A 302 -9.55 -5.95 -5.05
N MET A 303 -9.78 -7.17 -4.61
CA MET A 303 -10.44 -7.48 -3.34
C MET A 303 -9.86 -8.75 -2.72
N ASP A 304 -10.15 -8.98 -1.43
CA ASP A 304 -9.84 -10.25 -0.79
C ASP A 304 -10.81 -11.36 -1.26
N ASN A 305 -10.43 -12.62 -1.02
CA ASN A 305 -11.21 -13.78 -1.46
C ASN A 305 -12.24 -14.20 -0.40
N ALA A 306 -13.11 -13.26 -0.03
CA ALA A 306 -14.25 -13.50 0.85
C ALA A 306 -15.53 -13.77 0.02
N GLY A 307 -16.36 -14.72 0.47
CA GLY A 307 -17.53 -15.16 -0.29
C GLY A 307 -18.60 -14.07 -0.54
N ASN A 308 -18.62 -13.03 0.29
CA ASN A 308 -19.44 -11.83 0.08
C ASN A 308 -18.95 -11.00 -1.12
N ASN A 309 -17.66 -10.99 -1.43
CA ASN A 309 -17.10 -10.28 -2.58
C ASN A 309 -17.47 -10.94 -3.90
N ASP A 310 -17.54 -12.27 -3.95
CA ASP A 310 -18.06 -12.99 -5.12
C ASP A 310 -19.52 -12.61 -5.40
N THR A 311 -20.34 -12.55 -4.34
CA THR A 311 -21.74 -12.12 -4.41
C THR A 311 -21.86 -10.64 -4.77
N MET A 312 -20.95 -9.80 -4.27
CA MET A 312 -20.86 -8.38 -4.61
C MET A 312 -20.50 -8.19 -6.08
N MET A 313 -19.48 -8.85 -6.60
CA MET A 313 -19.07 -8.73 -8.00
C MET A 313 -20.14 -9.25 -8.96
N ARG A 314 -20.81 -10.36 -8.62
CA ARG A 314 -21.99 -10.81 -9.37
C ARG A 314 -23.11 -9.77 -9.33
N SER A 315 -23.41 -9.20 -8.17
CA SER A 315 -24.46 -8.18 -8.00
C SER A 315 -24.11 -6.84 -8.65
N LEU A 316 -22.82 -6.47 -8.71
CA LEU A 316 -22.29 -5.27 -9.35
C LEU A 316 -22.32 -5.41 -10.87
N SER A 317 -21.84 -6.54 -11.39
CA SER A 317 -21.95 -6.91 -12.80
C SER A 317 -23.42 -6.93 -13.22
N LEU A 318 -24.28 -7.55 -12.40
CA LEU A 318 -25.72 -7.52 -12.59
C LEU A 318 -26.28 -6.10 -12.43
N GLY A 319 -25.80 -5.24 -11.53
CA GLY A 319 -26.31 -3.87 -11.36
C GLY A 319 -25.99 -2.96 -12.54
N LEU A 320 -24.78 -3.08 -13.12
CA LEU A 320 -24.39 -2.44 -14.37
C LEU A 320 -25.23 -2.93 -15.55
N LEU A 321 -25.57 -4.22 -15.59
CA LEU A 321 -26.48 -4.82 -16.56
C LEU A 321 -27.97 -4.58 -16.25
N ARG A 322 -28.39 -4.35 -14.99
CA ARG A 322 -29.80 -4.27 -14.54
C ARG A 322 -30.34 -2.85 -14.45
N ARG A 323 -29.48 -1.82 -14.53
CA ARG A 323 -29.91 -0.52 -15.09
C ARG A 323 -30.35 -0.65 -16.57
N TYR A 324 -30.16 -1.86 -17.13
CA TYR A 324 -30.74 -2.44 -18.35
C TYR A 324 -31.51 -3.80 -18.09
N ASP A 325 -32.16 -3.98 -16.92
CA ASP A 325 -33.29 -4.92 -16.52
C ASP A 325 -33.08 -6.26 -15.70
N ILE A 326 -33.35 -6.20 -14.35
CA ILE A 326 -33.94 -7.16 -13.29
C ILE A 326 -33.25 -8.51 -12.83
N GLN A 327 -33.60 -9.20 -11.69
CA GLN A 327 -33.38 -9.15 -10.18
C GLN A 327 -33.53 -10.59 -9.53
N TYR A 328 -32.91 -10.97 -8.36
CA TYR A 328 -33.38 -11.91 -7.25
C TYR A 328 -32.30 -12.26 -6.14
N ASP A 329 -32.74 -12.80 -4.97
CA ASP A 329 -32.31 -12.73 -3.54
C ASP A 329 -31.96 -14.10 -2.82
N LEU A 330 -31.24 -14.10 -1.66
CA LEU A 330 -30.84 -15.28 -0.82
C LEU A 330 -30.72 -14.95 0.71
N ARG A 331 -31.50 -15.67 1.56
CA ARG A 331 -31.62 -15.42 3.02
C ARG A 331 -31.19 -16.58 3.97
N ASP A 332 -30.55 -17.65 3.51
CA ASP A 332 -30.38 -18.88 4.34
C ASP A 332 -28.92 -19.27 4.68
N ALA A 333 -28.00 -18.31 4.87
CA ALA A 333 -26.61 -18.63 5.25
C ALA A 333 -26.14 -17.99 6.58
N ILE A 334 -26.92 -17.07 7.15
CA ILE A 334 -26.53 -16.32 8.35
C ILE A 334 -26.83 -17.10 9.64
N ASP A 335 -27.77 -18.04 9.60
CA ASP A 335 -28.19 -18.80 10.80
C ASP A 335 -27.23 -19.95 11.20
N GLY A 336 -26.15 -20.20 10.44
CA GLY A 336 -25.20 -21.28 10.71
C GLY A 336 -24.01 -20.91 11.60
N TYR A 337 -23.70 -19.62 11.75
CA TYR A 337 -22.41 -19.19 12.31
C TYR A 337 -22.39 -19.02 13.84
N PHE A 338 -23.55 -18.90 14.50
CA PHE A 338 -23.62 -18.53 15.91
C PHE A 338 -23.69 -19.67 16.94
N ASN A 339 -23.58 -20.95 16.53
CA ASN A 339 -23.82 -22.10 17.41
C ASN A 339 -22.59 -22.98 17.74
N LYS A 340 -21.35 -22.44 17.81
CA LYS A 340 -20.21 -23.32 18.13
C LYS A 340 -19.01 -22.82 18.93
N TRP A 341 -19.08 -21.77 19.75
CA TRP A 341 -17.94 -21.45 20.65
C TRP A 341 -18.36 -20.84 22.00
N MET A 342 -18.32 -21.67 23.04
CA MET A 342 -18.18 -21.28 24.46
C MET A 342 -17.43 -22.40 25.19
N GLU A 343 -16.17 -22.14 25.53
CA GLU A 343 -15.55 -22.30 26.86
C GLU A 343 -14.03 -22.56 26.78
N SER A 344 -13.39 -22.08 27.84
CA SER A 344 -11.96 -21.84 28.08
C SER A 344 -11.18 -23.08 28.48
N ASP A 345 -9.86 -23.09 28.20
CA ASP A 345 -8.78 -23.31 29.18
C ASP A 345 -7.42 -23.49 28.47
N CYS A 346 -6.69 -22.38 28.24
CA CYS A 346 -5.27 -22.41 27.80
C CYS A 346 -4.34 -22.51 29.02
N ALA A 347 -4.50 -23.56 29.83
CA ALA A 347 -3.55 -23.91 30.87
C ALA A 347 -2.93 -25.27 30.53
N GLY A 348 -1.74 -25.24 29.88
CA GLY A 348 -1.04 -26.42 29.36
C GLY A 348 -0.31 -26.20 28.03
N ASP A 349 -0.51 -25.04 27.37
CA ASP A 349 0.08 -24.69 26.06
C ASP A 349 1.51 -24.12 26.16
N GLU A 350 2.42 -24.78 26.90
CA GLU A 350 3.84 -24.40 26.87
C GLU A 350 4.53 -25.11 25.70
N LEU A 351 5.08 -24.32 24.77
CA LEU A 351 5.86 -24.83 23.63
C LEU A 351 7.09 -25.56 24.16
N SER A 352 7.23 -26.84 23.80
CA SER A 352 8.42 -27.62 24.10
C SER A 352 9.64 -27.07 23.34
N PRO A 353 10.88 -27.35 23.79
CA PRO A 353 12.09 -27.00 23.04
C PRO A 353 12.07 -27.49 21.59
N GLU A 354 11.47 -28.65 21.33
CA GLU A 354 11.27 -29.21 19.99
C GLU A 354 10.28 -28.39 19.16
N ASP A 355 9.19 -27.90 19.77
CA ASP A 355 8.24 -27.00 19.12
C ASP A 355 8.92 -25.68 18.72
N TRP A 356 9.82 -25.14 19.55
CA TRP A 356 10.61 -23.96 19.20
C TRP A 356 11.52 -24.17 17.99
N VAL A 357 12.09 -25.38 17.84
CA VAL A 357 12.89 -25.73 16.64
C VAL A 357 12.02 -25.79 15.39
N ILE A 358 10.81 -26.35 15.49
CA ILE A 358 9.84 -26.36 14.38
C ILE A 358 9.39 -24.94 14.04
N LEU A 359 9.08 -24.12 15.05
CA LEU A 359 8.69 -22.73 14.88
C LEU A 359 9.78 -21.89 14.23
N GLU A 360 11.06 -22.10 14.53
CA GLU A 360 12.15 -21.39 13.86
C GLU A 360 12.27 -21.79 12.38
N LYS A 361 12.07 -23.07 12.04
CA LYS A 361 11.98 -23.52 10.63
C LYS A 361 10.81 -22.87 9.90
N VAL A 362 9.64 -22.83 10.54
CA VAL A 362 8.44 -22.19 10.00
C VAL A 362 8.66 -20.68 9.82
N LYS A 363 9.19 -20.00 10.83
CA LYS A 363 9.51 -18.57 10.80
C LYS A 363 10.50 -18.23 9.68
N SER A 364 11.58 -18.99 9.54
CA SER A 364 12.57 -18.80 8.46
C SER A 364 11.93 -18.91 7.08
N PHE A 365 10.97 -19.83 6.90
CA PHE A 365 10.21 -19.90 5.66
C PHE A 365 9.23 -18.74 5.49
N LEU A 366 8.47 -18.40 6.54
CA LEU A 366 7.51 -17.29 6.54
C LEU A 366 8.18 -15.94 6.29
N GLU A 367 9.46 -15.77 6.66
CA GLU A 367 10.22 -14.55 6.39
C GLU A 367 10.36 -14.30 4.88
N LYS A 368 10.54 -15.35 4.08
CA LYS A 368 10.54 -15.24 2.61
C LYS A 368 9.20 -14.75 2.09
N LEU A 369 8.10 -15.29 2.63
CA LEU A 369 6.75 -14.83 2.28
C LEU A 369 6.55 -13.37 2.68
N LYS A 370 6.94 -12.98 3.89
CA LYS A 370 6.86 -11.61 4.40
C LYS A 370 7.64 -10.63 3.53
N MET A 371 8.83 -11.00 3.05
CA MET A 371 9.62 -10.17 2.13
C MET A 371 8.89 -9.98 0.79
N THR A 372 8.35 -11.05 0.22
CA THR A 372 7.55 -10.98 -1.02
C THR A 372 6.30 -10.13 -0.83
N THR A 373 5.57 -10.31 0.27
CA THR A 373 4.36 -9.52 0.56
C THR A 373 4.70 -8.04 0.71
N LYS A 374 5.75 -7.68 1.46
CA LYS A 374 6.18 -6.28 1.61
C LYS A 374 6.58 -5.62 0.29
N ALA A 375 7.12 -6.38 -0.65
CA ALA A 375 7.44 -5.87 -1.98
C ALA A 375 6.16 -5.54 -2.79
N LEU A 376 5.10 -6.35 -2.63
CA LEU A 376 3.82 -6.20 -3.33
C LEU A 376 2.81 -5.25 -2.63
N GLU A 377 2.95 -5.02 -1.33
CA GLU A 377 2.12 -4.07 -0.56
C GLU A 377 2.50 -2.59 -0.82
N SER A 378 3.53 -2.34 -1.62
CA SER A 378 3.90 -0.99 -2.05
C SER A 378 2.79 -0.38 -2.91
N SER A 379 2.49 0.91 -2.72
CA SER A 379 1.53 1.64 -3.56
C SER A 379 1.93 1.62 -5.04
N PHE A 380 3.21 1.41 -5.35
CA PHE A 380 3.72 1.37 -6.72
C PHE A 380 3.82 -0.04 -7.30
N ALA A 381 3.47 -1.08 -6.54
CA ALA A 381 3.49 -2.45 -7.04
C ALA A 381 2.25 -2.72 -7.89
N THR A 382 2.49 -2.97 -9.17
CA THR A 382 1.47 -3.21 -10.18
C THR A 382 1.41 -4.68 -10.56
N LEU A 383 0.37 -5.06 -11.31
CA LEU A 383 0.01 -6.45 -11.61
C LEU A 383 1.14 -7.28 -12.27
N ASP A 384 2.07 -6.63 -12.96
CA ASP A 384 3.27 -7.22 -13.59
C ASP A 384 4.22 -7.90 -12.58
N ASN A 385 4.12 -7.58 -11.29
CA ASN A 385 4.92 -8.22 -10.25
C ASN A 385 4.28 -9.51 -9.69
N VAL A 386 2.99 -9.75 -9.93
CA VAL A 386 2.24 -10.82 -9.25
C VAL A 386 2.67 -12.21 -9.71
N LEU A 387 2.74 -12.46 -11.02
CA LEU A 387 3.16 -13.78 -11.52
C LEU A 387 4.63 -14.08 -11.16
N LEU A 388 5.51 -13.08 -11.24
CA LEU A 388 6.91 -13.20 -10.82
C LEU A 388 7.02 -13.60 -9.34
N ALA A 389 6.22 -12.95 -8.48
CA ALA A 389 6.18 -13.25 -7.06
C ALA A 389 5.61 -14.63 -6.77
N MET A 390 4.54 -15.04 -7.46
CA MET A 390 3.99 -16.38 -7.32
C MET A 390 4.97 -17.47 -7.77
N ASP A 391 5.67 -17.26 -8.89
CA ASP A 391 6.70 -18.17 -9.39
C ASP A 391 7.87 -18.28 -8.40
N PHE A 392 8.30 -17.17 -7.83
CA PHE A 392 9.31 -17.15 -6.75
C PHE A 392 8.85 -17.94 -5.54
N VAL A 393 7.64 -17.71 -5.03
CA VAL A 393 7.13 -18.39 -3.84
C VAL A 393 6.92 -19.89 -4.12
N LEU A 394 6.41 -20.27 -5.29
CA LEU A 394 6.30 -21.67 -5.72
C LEU A 394 7.68 -22.35 -5.72
N ALA A 395 8.70 -21.69 -6.26
CA ALA A 395 10.07 -22.20 -6.24
C ALA A 395 10.60 -22.37 -4.80
N GLN A 396 10.27 -21.46 -3.86
CA GLN A 396 10.62 -21.63 -2.45
C GLN A 396 9.91 -22.81 -1.80
N PHE A 397 8.63 -23.05 -2.12
CA PHE A 397 7.90 -24.24 -1.66
C PHE A 397 8.49 -25.52 -2.25
N GLU A 398 8.86 -25.53 -3.53
CA GLU A 398 9.48 -26.69 -4.19
C GLU A 398 10.84 -27.02 -3.59
N ALA A 399 11.72 -26.03 -3.42
CA ALA A 399 12.99 -26.20 -2.74
C ALA A 399 12.81 -26.69 -1.29
N GLY A 400 11.79 -26.17 -0.58
CA GLY A 400 11.41 -26.63 0.75
C GLY A 400 10.98 -28.10 0.79
N LYS A 401 10.17 -28.53 -0.19
CA LYS A 401 9.73 -29.93 -0.34
C LYS A 401 10.92 -30.88 -0.56
N GLU A 402 11.86 -30.48 -1.41
CA GLU A 402 13.06 -31.29 -1.68
C GLU A 402 13.97 -31.37 -0.45
N ALA A 403 14.25 -30.22 0.19
CA ALA A 403 15.13 -30.14 1.35
C ALA A 403 14.57 -30.88 2.58
N THR A 404 13.25 -30.97 2.70
CA THR A 404 12.57 -31.56 3.87
C THR A 404 11.85 -32.86 3.55
N MET A 405 12.15 -33.53 2.43
CA MET A 405 11.43 -34.73 1.97
C MET A 405 11.28 -35.84 3.03
N ASN A 406 12.25 -35.97 3.94
CA ASN A 406 12.25 -36.97 5.01
C ASN A 406 11.83 -36.39 6.38
N ASP A 407 11.52 -35.10 6.48
CA ASP A 407 11.03 -34.44 7.70
C ASP A 407 9.51 -34.64 7.79
N PRO A 408 9.02 -35.43 8.77
CA PRO A 408 7.61 -35.80 8.86
C PRO A 408 6.70 -34.61 9.23
N VAL A 409 7.26 -33.49 9.70
CA VAL A 409 6.51 -32.31 10.12
C VAL A 409 6.54 -31.24 9.03
N MET A 410 7.72 -30.93 8.48
CA MET A 410 7.86 -29.87 7.50
C MET A 410 7.36 -30.27 6.10
N ALA A 411 7.57 -31.53 5.67
CA ALA A 411 7.15 -31.94 4.33
C ALA A 411 5.63 -31.79 4.08
N PRO A 412 4.73 -32.20 5.01
CA PRO A 412 3.31 -31.95 4.86
C PRO A 412 2.94 -30.45 4.81
N MET A 413 3.63 -29.61 5.58
CA MET A 413 3.40 -28.15 5.58
C MET A 413 3.76 -27.53 4.22
N TYR A 414 4.93 -27.86 3.67
CA TYR A 414 5.33 -27.39 2.34
C TYR A 414 4.39 -27.91 1.25
N ASN A 415 3.98 -29.18 1.31
CA ASN A 415 3.02 -29.73 0.36
C ASN A 415 1.66 -29.02 0.41
N SER A 416 1.17 -28.72 1.62
CA SER A 416 -0.10 -28.03 1.81
C SER A 416 -0.04 -26.58 1.33
N GLY A 417 1.03 -25.86 1.67
CA GLY A 417 1.26 -24.49 1.20
C GLY A 417 1.43 -24.41 -0.31
N TRP A 418 2.21 -25.33 -0.91
CA TRP A 418 2.34 -25.44 -2.37
C TRP A 418 0.99 -25.70 -3.03
N ALA A 419 0.20 -26.66 -2.54
CA ALA A 419 -1.11 -26.99 -3.12
C ALA A 419 -2.08 -25.81 -3.04
N LYS A 420 -2.02 -25.05 -1.95
CA LYS A 420 -2.81 -23.81 -1.78
C LYS A 420 -2.37 -22.74 -2.77
N LEU A 421 -1.07 -22.51 -2.94
CA LEU A 421 -0.55 -21.52 -3.88
C LEU A 421 -0.85 -21.89 -5.34
N ASP A 422 -0.66 -23.17 -5.70
CA ASP A 422 -0.98 -23.72 -7.02
C ASP A 422 -2.48 -23.58 -7.36
N LYS A 423 -3.37 -23.68 -6.36
CA LYS A 423 -4.80 -23.35 -6.55
C LYS A 423 -4.99 -21.90 -7.00
N TYR A 424 -4.34 -20.94 -6.34
CA TYR A 424 -4.48 -19.51 -6.69
C TYR A 424 -3.77 -19.16 -7.99
N TYR A 425 -2.64 -19.80 -8.27
CA TYR A 425 -1.93 -19.64 -9.54
C TYR A 425 -2.84 -19.95 -10.73
N ARG A 426 -3.60 -21.06 -10.67
CA ARG A 426 -4.58 -21.40 -11.72
C ARG A 426 -5.67 -20.35 -11.90
N LEU A 427 -6.09 -19.67 -10.84
CA LEU A 427 -7.12 -18.61 -10.96
C LEU A 427 -6.60 -17.41 -11.76
N THR A 428 -5.29 -17.20 -11.85
CA THR A 428 -4.72 -16.14 -12.69
C THR A 428 -4.99 -16.37 -14.18
N GLU A 429 -5.23 -17.63 -14.60
CA GLU A 429 -5.60 -17.98 -15.98
C GLU A 429 -7.04 -17.56 -16.34
N GLU A 430 -7.89 -17.32 -15.34
CA GLU A 430 -9.29 -16.90 -15.56
C GLU A 430 -9.39 -15.42 -15.98
N SER A 431 -8.35 -14.62 -15.74
CA SER A 431 -8.29 -13.21 -16.12
C SER A 431 -7.11 -12.95 -17.06
N PRO A 432 -7.35 -12.37 -18.25
CA PRO A 432 -6.26 -12.05 -19.17
C PRO A 432 -5.29 -10.99 -18.63
N ALA A 433 -5.67 -10.26 -17.56
CA ALA A 433 -4.90 -9.15 -17.03
C ALA A 433 -3.52 -9.57 -16.49
N TYR A 434 -3.42 -10.72 -15.82
CA TYR A 434 -2.15 -11.19 -15.25
C TYR A 434 -1.12 -11.50 -16.34
N VAL A 435 -1.53 -12.25 -17.37
CA VAL A 435 -0.66 -12.58 -18.49
C VAL A 435 -0.36 -11.33 -19.32
N ALA A 436 -1.35 -10.46 -19.54
CA ALA A 436 -1.16 -9.20 -20.25
C ALA A 436 -0.15 -8.30 -19.56
N ALA A 437 -0.13 -8.22 -18.22
CA ALA A 437 0.84 -7.41 -17.48
C ALA A 437 2.29 -7.85 -17.73
N ILE A 438 2.54 -9.17 -17.78
CA ILE A 438 3.86 -9.73 -18.12
C ILE A 438 4.20 -9.48 -19.59
N VAL A 439 3.25 -9.72 -20.50
CA VAL A 439 3.48 -9.56 -21.94
C VAL A 439 3.73 -8.10 -22.31
N LEU A 440 3.04 -7.16 -21.68
CA LEU A 440 3.21 -5.72 -21.90
C LEU A 440 4.43 -5.15 -21.15
N HIS A 441 5.10 -5.94 -20.30
CA HIS A 441 6.34 -5.52 -19.65
C HIS A 441 7.52 -5.57 -20.65
N PRO A 442 8.19 -4.45 -20.97
CA PRO A 442 9.17 -4.38 -22.07
C PRO A 442 10.38 -5.31 -21.93
N SER A 443 10.75 -5.68 -20.70
CA SER A 443 11.85 -6.62 -20.42
C SER A 443 11.41 -8.09 -20.38
N HIS A 444 10.12 -8.40 -20.22
CA HIS A 444 9.65 -9.78 -20.08
C HIS A 444 9.05 -10.26 -21.39
N LYS A 445 7.96 -9.62 -21.83
CA LYS A 445 7.20 -10.03 -23.01
C LYS A 445 6.80 -11.52 -22.95
N TRP A 446 6.48 -12.10 -24.10
CA TRP A 446 6.25 -13.54 -24.21
C TRP A 446 7.47 -14.41 -23.87
N HIS A 447 8.69 -13.85 -23.91
CA HIS A 447 9.92 -14.59 -23.61
C HIS A 447 9.86 -15.17 -22.19
N TYR A 448 9.45 -14.36 -21.19
CA TYR A 448 9.34 -14.85 -19.81
C TYR A 448 8.38 -16.04 -19.70
N ILE A 449 7.21 -15.95 -20.32
CA ILE A 449 6.22 -17.03 -20.29
C ILE A 449 6.75 -18.27 -21.01
N GLN A 450 7.37 -18.11 -22.18
CA GLN A 450 7.94 -19.23 -22.93
C GLN A 450 9.11 -19.93 -22.20
N GLU A 451 9.89 -19.17 -21.43
CA GLU A 451 11.01 -19.69 -20.65
C GLU A 451 10.56 -20.43 -19.38
N ASN A 452 9.44 -20.02 -18.77
CA ASN A 452 9.02 -20.48 -17.43
C ASN A 452 7.73 -21.33 -17.43
N TRP A 453 6.87 -21.22 -18.43
CA TRP A 453 5.61 -21.97 -18.51
C TRP A 453 5.73 -23.18 -19.43
N LYS A 454 4.79 -24.12 -19.26
CA LYS A 454 4.64 -25.27 -20.16
C LYS A 454 4.02 -24.83 -21.48
N GLU A 455 4.45 -25.43 -22.59
CA GLU A 455 3.92 -25.14 -23.93
C GLU A 455 2.39 -25.26 -24.03
N GLU A 456 1.80 -26.21 -23.32
CA GLU A 456 0.35 -26.45 -23.29
C GLU A 456 -0.47 -25.28 -22.73
N TRP A 457 0.13 -24.38 -21.93
CA TRP A 457 -0.53 -23.22 -21.33
C TRP A 457 -0.41 -21.94 -22.16
N ILE A 458 0.54 -21.91 -23.11
CA ILE A 458 0.88 -20.71 -23.87
C ILE A 458 -0.21 -20.37 -24.89
N GLU A 459 -0.68 -21.37 -25.65
CA GLU A 459 -1.67 -21.14 -26.72
C GLU A 459 -3.04 -20.66 -26.20
N PRO A 460 -3.62 -21.22 -25.12
CA PRO A 460 -4.82 -20.66 -24.50
C PRO A 460 -4.64 -19.20 -24.06
N SER A 461 -3.47 -18.90 -23.48
CA SER A 461 -3.15 -17.56 -22.97
C SER A 461 -3.01 -16.53 -24.10
N LYS A 462 -2.41 -16.90 -25.23
CA LYS A 462 -2.33 -16.05 -26.42
C LYS A 462 -3.72 -15.67 -26.93
N LYS A 463 -4.63 -16.65 -27.03
CA LYS A 463 -6.01 -16.41 -27.47
C LYS A 463 -6.77 -15.46 -26.54
N LEU A 464 -6.55 -15.57 -25.23
CA LEU A 464 -7.12 -14.64 -24.24
C LEU A 464 -6.60 -13.21 -24.44
N ILE A 465 -5.29 -13.05 -24.65
CA ILE A 465 -4.70 -11.72 -24.90
C ILE A 465 -5.14 -11.14 -26.23
N GLU A 466 -5.27 -11.95 -27.29
CA GLU A 466 -5.81 -11.49 -28.57
C GLU A 466 -7.25 -10.96 -28.41
N THR A 467 -8.07 -11.65 -27.61
CA THR A 467 -9.44 -11.21 -27.30
C THR A 467 -9.42 -9.87 -26.59
N LEU A 468 -8.57 -9.72 -25.57
CA LEU A 468 -8.38 -8.46 -24.85
C LEU A 468 -7.88 -7.34 -25.78
N TRP A 469 -6.89 -7.62 -26.64
CA TRP A 469 -6.34 -6.65 -27.59
C TRP A 469 -7.39 -6.14 -28.58
N ASN A 470 -8.32 -7.00 -29.00
CA ASN A 470 -9.41 -6.59 -29.90
C ASN A 470 -10.33 -5.51 -29.30
N GLU A 471 -10.41 -5.36 -27.97
CA GLU A 471 -11.14 -4.25 -27.32
C GLU A 471 -10.47 -2.89 -27.53
N TYR A 472 -9.14 -2.88 -27.75
CA TYR A 472 -8.33 -1.67 -27.90
C TYR A 472 -7.98 -1.35 -29.34
N LYS A 473 -8.17 -2.31 -30.25
CA LYS A 473 -8.00 -2.06 -31.69
C LYS A 473 -8.92 -0.92 -32.12
N PRO A 474 -8.44 -0.01 -32.98
CA PRO A 474 -9.32 1.00 -33.56
C PRO A 474 -10.44 0.30 -34.33
N MET A 475 -11.70 0.64 -34.05
CA MET A 475 -12.83 0.27 -34.92
C MET A 475 -12.49 0.77 -36.32
N GLU A 476 -12.25 -0.13 -37.29
CA GLU A 476 -12.08 0.27 -38.68
C GLU A 476 -13.34 1.02 -39.15
N PRO A 477 -13.27 2.32 -39.49
CA PRO A 477 -14.26 2.87 -40.38
C PRO A 477 -14.06 2.20 -41.74
N PRO A 478 -15.12 1.84 -42.49
CA PRO A 478 -14.94 1.45 -43.88
C PRO A 478 -14.26 2.62 -44.58
N LEU A 479 -13.07 2.39 -45.14
CA LEU A 479 -12.28 3.37 -45.88
C LEU A 479 -13.17 4.42 -46.57
N PRO A 480 -12.97 5.71 -46.26
CA PRO A 480 -12.80 6.68 -47.31
C PRO A 480 -11.32 6.99 -47.32
N LEU A 481 -10.68 6.83 -48.48
CA LEU A 481 -9.43 7.51 -48.78
C LEU A 481 -9.58 8.97 -48.33
N CYS A 482 -8.99 9.32 -47.19
CA CYS A 482 -9.02 10.67 -46.69
C CYS A 482 -8.05 11.47 -47.57
N GLU A 483 -8.56 11.99 -48.68
CA GLU A 483 -7.89 13.03 -49.45
C GLU A 483 -7.70 14.24 -48.53
N VAL A 484 -6.52 14.33 -47.92
CA VAL A 484 -6.12 15.55 -47.21
C VAL A 484 -6.10 16.68 -48.25
N PRO A 485 -6.81 17.81 -48.03
CA PRO A 485 -6.75 18.93 -48.96
C PRO A 485 -5.31 19.43 -49.03
N SER A 486 -4.67 19.16 -50.15
CA SER A 486 -3.27 19.52 -50.40
C SER A 486 -3.19 21.02 -50.64
N THR A 487 -2.89 21.81 -49.61
CA THR A 487 -2.57 23.25 -49.77
C THR A 487 -1.15 23.50 -50.27
N THR A 488 -0.37 22.45 -50.58
CA THR A 488 0.94 22.59 -51.21
C THR A 488 0.87 22.21 -52.69
N THR A 489 1.08 23.20 -53.56
CA THR A 489 1.13 23.06 -55.04
C THR A 489 2.33 22.26 -55.57
N ASN A 490 3.12 21.63 -54.69
CA ASN A 490 4.39 20.99 -55.04
C ASN A 490 4.26 19.46 -54.99
N GLU A 491 4.13 18.86 -56.17
CA GLU A 491 3.97 17.41 -56.38
C GLU A 491 5.15 16.59 -55.83
N PHE A 492 6.37 17.13 -55.84
CA PHE A 492 7.55 16.45 -55.30
C PHE A 492 7.50 16.31 -53.77
N LEU A 493 7.02 17.34 -53.05
CA LEU A 493 6.87 17.26 -51.59
C LEU A 493 5.78 16.26 -51.21
N ASN A 494 4.68 16.21 -51.96
CA ASN A 494 3.64 15.20 -51.77
C ASN A 494 4.15 13.78 -52.06
N TRP A 495 4.89 13.58 -53.16
CA TRP A 495 5.51 12.29 -53.49
C TRP A 495 6.52 11.84 -52.42
N ARG A 496 7.41 12.74 -51.97
CA ARG A 496 8.40 12.48 -50.92
C ARG A 496 7.73 12.13 -49.60
N ASN A 497 6.72 12.89 -49.18
CA ASN A 497 6.01 12.64 -47.93
C ASN A 497 5.22 11.31 -48.00
N LYS A 498 4.68 10.96 -49.17
CA LYS A 498 4.05 9.64 -49.41
C LYS A 498 5.06 8.49 -49.36
N HIS A 499 6.32 8.71 -49.73
CA HIS A 499 7.41 7.71 -49.65
C HIS A 499 8.12 7.68 -48.28
N LEU A 500 7.89 8.68 -47.44
CA LEU A 500 8.38 8.73 -46.05
C LEU A 500 7.41 8.05 -45.07
N GLN A 501 6.15 7.84 -45.45
CA GLN A 501 5.21 7.09 -44.63
C GLN A 501 5.40 5.58 -44.87
N PRO A 502 5.88 4.82 -43.87
CA PRO A 502 5.91 3.37 -44.01
C PRO A 502 4.47 2.87 -44.09
N SER A 503 4.18 1.97 -45.04
CA SER A 503 2.96 1.20 -45.03
C SER A 503 3.01 0.26 -43.81
N LEU A 504 2.41 0.67 -42.69
CA LEU A 504 2.26 -0.19 -41.53
C LEU A 504 1.26 -1.31 -41.89
N THR A 505 1.74 -2.42 -42.43
CA THR A 505 0.92 -3.60 -42.71
C THR A 505 0.79 -4.54 -41.50
N MET A 506 1.66 -4.39 -40.50
CA MET A 506 1.70 -5.24 -39.30
C MET A 506 1.05 -4.54 -38.11
N ASP A 507 0.19 -5.29 -37.41
CA ASP A 507 -0.56 -4.86 -36.22
C ASP A 507 0.37 -4.35 -35.11
N GLU A 508 -0.09 -3.37 -34.31
CA GLU A 508 0.72 -2.74 -33.25
C GLU A 508 1.21 -3.77 -32.22
N TYR A 509 0.35 -4.69 -31.81
CA TYR A 509 0.66 -5.72 -30.83
C TYR A 509 1.73 -6.69 -31.35
N GLU A 510 1.55 -7.18 -32.58
CA GLU A 510 2.51 -8.08 -33.22
C GLU A 510 3.89 -7.41 -33.36
N ARG A 511 3.92 -6.13 -33.76
CA ARG A 511 5.16 -5.34 -33.83
C ARG A 511 5.86 -5.26 -32.49
N TYR A 512 5.11 -4.95 -31.43
CA TYR A 512 5.66 -4.85 -30.09
C TYR A 512 6.21 -6.19 -29.60
N CYS A 513 5.47 -7.29 -29.78
CA CYS A 513 5.90 -8.63 -29.39
C CYS A 513 7.17 -9.07 -30.14
N ASN A 514 7.32 -8.70 -31.41
CA ASN A 514 8.48 -9.03 -32.25
C ASN A 514 9.68 -8.10 -32.02
N SER A 515 9.53 -6.98 -31.31
CA SER A 515 10.64 -6.07 -31.01
C SER A 515 11.52 -6.59 -29.87
N GLU A 516 12.78 -6.14 -29.83
CA GLU A 516 13.75 -6.53 -28.80
C GLU A 516 13.27 -6.20 -27.37
N ARG A 517 13.82 -6.94 -26.39
CA ARG A 517 13.58 -6.67 -24.97
C ARG A 517 14.29 -5.38 -24.57
N VAL A 518 13.58 -4.53 -23.84
CA VAL A 518 14.10 -3.23 -23.38
C VAL A 518 14.42 -3.33 -21.89
N TYR A 519 15.47 -2.66 -21.43
CA TYR A 519 15.91 -2.61 -20.03
C TYR A 519 16.26 -1.18 -19.63
N GLY A 520 16.35 -0.90 -18.32
CA GLY A 520 16.83 0.39 -17.81
C GLY A 520 15.77 1.49 -17.65
N PHE A 521 14.49 1.13 -17.58
CA PHE A 521 13.40 2.02 -17.20
C PHE A 521 13.07 1.90 -15.70
N THR A 522 12.39 2.90 -15.15
CA THR A 522 11.99 2.93 -13.73
C THR A 522 10.83 1.97 -13.41
N SER A 523 9.83 1.91 -14.30
CA SER A 523 8.75 0.91 -14.27
C SER A 523 8.21 0.70 -15.68
N ALA A 524 7.59 -0.45 -15.94
CA ALA A 524 6.98 -0.72 -17.25
C ALA A 524 5.89 0.30 -17.59
N LEU A 525 5.10 0.71 -16.60
CA LEU A 525 4.10 1.76 -16.75
C LEU A 525 4.75 3.09 -17.18
N ALA A 526 5.85 3.50 -16.53
CA ALA A 526 6.56 4.73 -16.89
C ALA A 526 7.08 4.70 -18.33
N TRP A 527 7.58 3.54 -18.79
CA TRP A 527 8.03 3.36 -20.16
C TRP A 527 6.89 3.55 -21.18
N TRP A 528 5.70 2.98 -20.93
CA TRP A 528 4.52 3.18 -21.78
C TRP A 528 3.97 4.61 -21.74
N LEU A 529 4.28 5.35 -20.66
CA LEU A 529 3.90 6.74 -20.52
C LEU A 529 4.83 7.72 -21.26
N GLU A 530 5.97 7.25 -21.76
CA GLU A 530 6.85 8.05 -22.63
C GLU A 530 6.15 8.41 -23.95
N GLU A 531 6.33 9.66 -24.39
CA GLU A 531 5.71 10.20 -25.61
C GLU A 531 6.16 9.43 -26.87
N THR A 532 7.40 8.95 -26.88
CA THR A 532 7.97 8.11 -27.95
C THR A 532 7.20 6.80 -28.12
N GLN A 533 6.86 6.13 -27.01
CA GLN A 533 6.14 4.86 -27.06
C GLN A 533 4.68 5.07 -27.46
N GLN A 534 4.02 6.11 -26.95
CA GLN A 534 2.64 6.44 -27.33
C GLN A 534 2.52 6.83 -28.81
N LYS A 535 3.53 7.49 -29.37
CA LYS A 535 3.58 7.77 -30.82
C LYS A 535 3.81 6.51 -31.65
N THR A 536 4.59 5.57 -31.13
CA THR A 536 4.93 4.32 -31.82
C THR A 536 3.80 3.28 -31.75
N TYR A 537 3.05 3.28 -30.64
CA TYR A 537 2.05 2.30 -30.26
C TYR A 537 0.79 2.97 -29.67
N PRO A 538 0.05 3.78 -30.45
CA PRO A 538 -0.99 4.67 -29.93
C PRO A 538 -2.20 3.96 -29.29
N ASN A 539 -2.49 2.72 -29.68
CA ASN A 539 -3.59 1.95 -29.11
C ASN A 539 -3.08 0.94 -28.09
N LEU A 540 -1.95 0.30 -28.38
CA LEU A 540 -1.33 -0.65 -27.46
C LEU A 540 -0.83 0.03 -26.17
N SER A 541 -0.37 1.28 -26.23
CA SER A 541 -0.02 2.03 -25.02
C SER A 541 -1.22 2.28 -24.11
N LYS A 542 -2.46 2.38 -24.65
CA LYS A 542 -3.66 2.53 -23.83
C LYS A 542 -3.96 1.23 -23.06
N MET A 543 -3.91 0.10 -23.77
CA MET A 543 -4.02 -1.22 -23.14
C MET A 543 -2.95 -1.43 -22.06
N ALA A 544 -1.70 -1.08 -22.36
CA ALA A 544 -0.61 -1.22 -21.41
C ALA A 544 -0.78 -0.33 -20.19
N VAL A 545 -1.18 0.93 -20.37
CA VAL A 545 -1.47 1.85 -19.27
C VAL A 545 -2.62 1.33 -18.42
N ASP A 546 -3.70 0.82 -19.02
CA ASP A 546 -4.86 0.24 -18.31
C ASP A 546 -4.52 -1.03 -17.52
N ILE A 547 -3.65 -1.90 -18.05
CA ILE A 547 -3.30 -3.16 -17.37
C ILE A 547 -2.23 -2.91 -16.30
N LEU A 548 -1.23 -2.09 -16.59
CA LEU A 548 -0.13 -1.81 -15.68
C LEU A 548 -0.49 -0.79 -14.60
N SER A 549 -1.68 -0.18 -14.62
CA SER A 549 -2.20 0.62 -13.50
C SER A 549 -2.97 -0.21 -12.46
N ILE A 550 -3.23 -1.49 -12.71
CA ILE A 550 -3.91 -2.37 -11.75
C ILE A 550 -2.98 -2.62 -10.56
N PRO A 551 -3.40 -2.33 -9.32
CA PRO A 551 -2.58 -2.60 -8.14
C PRO A 551 -2.41 -4.11 -7.94
N ALA A 552 -1.26 -4.53 -7.43
CA ALA A 552 -0.99 -5.94 -7.17
C ALA A 552 -1.89 -6.53 -6.06
N MET A 553 -2.31 -5.71 -5.10
CA MET A 553 -3.05 -6.09 -3.90
C MET A 553 -4.02 -4.98 -3.45
N SER A 554 -5.07 -5.34 -2.70
CA SER A 554 -6.02 -4.40 -2.07
C SER A 554 -5.48 -3.75 -0.78
N ALA A 555 -4.18 -3.42 -0.74
CA ALA A 555 -3.50 -2.92 0.45
C ALA A 555 -3.87 -1.46 0.81
N GLU A 556 -4.36 -0.67 -0.15
CA GLU A 556 -4.73 0.74 0.11
C GLU A 556 -5.97 0.88 1.02
N PRO A 557 -7.05 0.08 0.87
CA PRO A 557 -8.12 -0.03 1.85
C PRO A 557 -7.63 -0.37 3.27
N GLU A 558 -6.68 -1.30 3.43
CA GLU A 558 -6.13 -1.65 4.75
C GLU A 558 -5.39 -0.48 5.41
N ARG A 559 -4.66 0.32 4.61
CA ARG A 559 -4.01 1.56 5.06
C ARG A 559 -5.04 2.61 5.48
N LEU A 560 -6.13 2.75 4.70
CA LEU A 560 -7.26 3.60 5.05
C LEU A 560 -7.86 3.18 6.40
N PHE A 561 -8.07 1.89 6.65
CA PHE A 561 -8.61 1.43 7.94
C PHE A 561 -7.66 1.64 9.11
N SER A 562 -6.35 1.53 8.88
CA SER A 562 -5.34 1.87 9.88
C SER A 562 -5.43 3.34 10.28
N GLY A 563 -5.61 4.25 9.31
CA GLY A 563 -5.84 5.68 9.56
C GLY A 563 -7.19 5.95 10.23
N ALA A 564 -8.26 5.30 9.76
CA ALA A 564 -9.61 5.42 10.34
C ALA A 564 -9.64 4.97 11.81
N LYS A 565 -8.90 3.91 12.16
CA LYS A 565 -8.75 3.45 13.55
C LYS A 565 -8.09 4.50 14.45
N ILE A 566 -7.18 5.32 13.93
CA ILE A 566 -6.58 6.45 14.66
C ILE A 566 -7.58 7.61 14.79
N THR A 567 -8.42 7.83 13.78
CA THR A 567 -9.46 8.86 13.81
C THR A 567 -10.59 8.51 14.81
N ILE A 568 -10.99 7.24 14.88
CA ILE A 568 -12.03 6.73 15.78
C ILE A 568 -11.40 6.40 17.14
N THR A 569 -11.23 7.43 17.98
CA THR A 569 -10.79 7.28 19.38
C THR A 569 -11.96 7.35 20.34
N ASP A 570 -11.76 6.94 21.61
CA ASP A 570 -12.75 7.10 22.69
C ASP A 570 -13.28 8.54 22.81
N ARG A 571 -12.43 9.54 22.53
CA ARG A 571 -12.80 10.96 22.58
C ARG A 571 -13.51 11.47 21.32
N ARG A 572 -13.56 10.66 20.26
CA ARG A 572 -14.20 10.94 18.96
C ARG A 572 -15.24 9.88 18.57
N ASN A 573 -15.64 9.03 19.50
CA ASN A 573 -16.56 7.89 19.27
C ASN A 573 -18.01 8.29 18.90
N ARG A 574 -18.35 9.58 18.93
CA ARG A 574 -19.65 10.14 18.53
C ARG A 574 -19.64 10.82 17.17
N LEU A 575 -18.55 10.73 16.41
CA LEU A 575 -18.54 11.24 15.04
C LEU A 575 -19.45 10.39 14.16
N GLY A 576 -20.26 11.06 13.33
CA GLY A 576 -21.06 10.39 12.30
C GLY A 576 -20.18 9.78 11.22
N SER A 577 -20.70 8.78 10.50
CA SER A 577 -20.00 8.15 9.37
C SER A 577 -19.61 9.16 8.29
N ASP A 578 -20.47 10.15 8.03
CA ASP A 578 -20.24 11.20 7.03
C ASP A 578 -18.98 12.04 7.29
N ILE A 579 -18.74 12.42 8.54
CA ILE A 579 -17.56 13.23 8.89
C ILE A 579 -16.30 12.37 8.99
N ILE A 580 -16.42 11.08 9.35
CA ILE A 580 -15.29 10.14 9.34
C ILE A 580 -14.83 9.92 7.89
N GLU A 581 -15.77 9.65 6.97
CA GLU A 581 -15.49 9.56 5.53
C GLU A 581 -14.81 10.83 5.03
N ALA A 582 -15.39 12.00 5.36
CA ALA A 582 -14.84 13.28 4.91
C ALA A 582 -13.39 13.49 5.36
N LEU A 583 -13.06 13.12 6.60
CA LEU A 583 -11.71 13.26 7.15
C LEU A 583 -10.71 12.31 6.49
N GLU A 584 -11.04 11.03 6.34
CA GLU A 584 -10.12 10.06 5.75
C GLU A 584 -9.90 10.30 4.25
N CYS A 585 -10.97 10.67 3.53
CA CYS A 585 -10.87 11.15 2.16
C CYS A 585 -9.97 12.39 2.07
N PHE A 586 -10.21 13.40 2.92
CA PHE A 586 -9.41 14.61 2.94
C PHE A 586 -7.93 14.35 3.26
N LYS A 587 -7.63 13.39 4.15
CA LYS A 587 -6.25 12.94 4.41
C LYS A 587 -5.60 12.37 3.16
N SER A 588 -6.29 11.47 2.47
CA SER A 588 -5.83 10.85 1.21
C SER A 588 -5.55 11.92 0.16
N TRP A 589 -6.52 12.79 -0.13
CA TRP A 589 -6.43 13.77 -1.22
C TRP A 589 -5.37 14.85 -0.98
N CYS A 590 -5.20 15.29 0.26
CA CYS A 590 -4.23 16.35 0.63
C CYS A 590 -2.87 15.81 1.09
N GLY A 591 -2.65 14.49 1.04
CA GLY A 591 -1.43 13.83 1.51
C GLY A 591 -1.11 14.18 2.98
N ILE A 592 -2.12 14.21 3.83
CA ILE A 592 -1.97 14.51 5.27
C ILE A 592 -1.58 13.21 5.96
N ARG A 593 -0.43 13.22 6.64
CA ARG A 593 0.00 12.10 7.47
C ARG A 593 -0.49 12.28 8.89
N ASP A 594 -0.90 11.19 9.53
CA ASP A 594 -1.23 11.19 10.94
C ASP A 594 0.00 11.54 11.77
N PHE A 595 -0.18 12.40 12.77
CA PHE A 595 0.83 12.69 13.76
C PHE A 595 0.91 11.53 14.76
N GLN A 596 1.86 10.62 14.55
CA GLN A 596 2.18 9.54 15.50
C GLN A 596 3.30 10.02 16.45
N GLY A 597 3.08 9.91 17.76
CA GLY A 597 4.03 10.35 18.78
C GLY A 597 5.27 9.46 18.95
N ASP A 598 5.36 8.36 18.19
CA ASP A 598 6.32 7.27 18.41
C ASP A 598 7.39 7.16 17.30
N GLU A 599 7.85 8.28 16.76
CA GLU A 599 9.18 8.34 16.13
C GLU A 599 10.20 8.80 17.19
N ILE A 600 10.66 7.88 18.03
CA ILE A 600 11.86 8.04 18.89
C ILE A 600 12.87 6.96 18.58
#